data_AF-A0A087HAR4-F1
#
_entry.id   AF-A0A087HAR4-F1
#
_cell.length_a   1.000
_cell.length_b   1.000
_cell.length_c   1.000
_cell.angle_alpha   90.00
_cell.angle_beta   90.00
_cell.angle_gamma   90.00
#
_symmetry.space_group_name_H-M   'P 1'
#
loop_
_entity.id
_entity.type
_entity.pdbx_description
1 polymer ?
#
loop_
_entity_poly.entity_id
_entity_poly.type
_entity_poly.pdbx_seq_one_letter_code
_entity_poly.pdbx_strand_id
1 'polypeptide(L)' 'MLAKVGVHHYNGNNVDLGTACGKYFRVSCLSIVDPGDSDIIKALPSDQ' A
#
# COMPACT_ATOMS: atom_id res chain seq x y z
N MET A 1 -4.37 -4.94 14.73
CA MET A 1 -5.12 -4.77 13.47
C MET A 1 -6.54 -5.25 13.70
N LEU A 2 -7.54 -4.36 13.69
CA LEU A 2 -8.92 -4.66 14.18
C LEU A 2 -9.83 -5.39 13.16
N ALA A 3 -9.51 -5.35 11.87
CA ALA A 3 -10.35 -5.86 10.79
C ALA A 3 -9.70 -6.98 9.93
N LYS A 4 -8.62 -7.62 10.43
CA LYS A 4 -7.83 -8.62 9.67
C LYS A 4 -7.36 -8.13 8.29
N VAL A 5 -7.18 -6.82 8.11
CA VAL A 5 -6.75 -6.22 6.84
C VAL A 5 -5.24 -6.23 6.78
N GLY A 6 -4.63 -6.98 5.86
CA GLY A 6 -3.17 -7.01 5.68
C GLY A 6 -2.58 -5.59 5.58
N VAL A 7 -1.62 -5.29 6.45
CA VAL A 7 -0.88 -4.02 6.44
C VAL A 7 0.52 -4.30 5.97
N HIS A 8 0.88 -3.68 4.85
CA HIS A 8 2.23 -3.68 4.34
C HIS A 8 2.96 -2.42 4.81
N HIS A 9 4.04 -2.59 5.57
CA HIS A 9 4.91 -1.48 5.94
C HIS A 9 5.81 -1.13 4.76
N TYR A 10 5.53 -0.02 4.10
CA TYR A 10 6.36 0.49 3.01
C TYR A 10 7.75 0.89 3.54
N ASN A 11 8.80 0.32 2.95
CA ASN A 11 10.18 0.66 3.29
C ASN A 11 10.65 1.88 2.48
N GLY A 12 10.24 3.07 2.93
CA GLY A 12 10.57 4.35 2.30
C GLY A 12 9.88 5.50 3.02
N ASN A 13 10.02 6.72 2.48
CA ASN A 13 9.35 7.90 3.04
C ASN A 13 8.04 8.24 2.28
N ASN A 14 7.31 9.23 2.77
CA ASN A 14 6.03 9.66 2.19
C ASN A 14 6.14 10.46 0.87
N VAL A 15 7.32 10.98 0.53
CA VAL A 15 7.61 11.59 -0.78
C VAL A 15 7.77 10.49 -1.84
N ASP A 16 8.51 9.44 -1.50
CA ASP A 16 8.74 8.30 -2.40
C ASP A 16 7.43 7.56 -2.67
N LEU A 17 6.62 7.33 -1.63
CA LEU A 17 5.31 6.69 -1.76
C LEU A 17 4.35 7.53 -2.63
N GLY A 18 4.33 8.85 -2.45
CA GLY A 18 3.55 9.76 -3.29
C GLY A 18 3.98 9.70 -4.76
N THR A 19 5.29 9.70 -4.99
CA THR A 19 5.89 9.60 -6.33
C THR A 19 5.56 8.25 -6.99
N ALA A 20 5.64 7.14 -6.26
CA ALA A 20 5.27 5.80 -6.73
C ALA A 20 3.78 5.72 -7.14
N CYS A 21 2.92 6.49 -6.48
CA CYS A 21 1.50 6.63 -6.81
C CYS A 21 1.22 7.67 -7.93
N GLY A 22 2.26 8.27 -8.53
CA GLY A 22 2.12 9.31 -9.55
C GLY A 22 1.55 10.63 -9.02
N LYS A 23 1.73 10.94 -7.73
CA LYS A 23 1.24 12.18 -7.09
C LYS A 23 2.37 13.18 -6.88
N TYR A 24 2.08 14.47 -7.08
CA TYR A 24 3.01 15.58 -6.81
C TYR A 24 2.96 16.08 -5.34
N PHE A 25 2.35 15.30 -4.45
CA PHE A 25 2.25 15.59 -3.02
C PHE A 25 2.57 14.34 -2.20
N ARG A 26 2.89 14.55 -0.92
CA ARG A 26 3.31 13.49 0.00
C ARG A 26 2.13 12.59 0.38
N VAL A 27 2.33 11.28 0.38
CA VAL A 27 1.33 10.27 0.77
C VAL A 27 1.87 9.49 1.96
N SER A 28 1.20 9.56 3.12
CA SER A 28 1.62 8.84 4.33
C SER A 28 1.06 7.41 4.39
N CYS A 29 -0.18 7.22 3.95
CA CYS A 29 -0.89 5.94 3.93
C CYS A 29 -1.78 5.87 2.68
N LEU A 30 -2.00 4.67 2.16
CA LEU A 30 -3.00 4.39 1.13
C LEU A 30 -3.77 3.11 1.48
N SER A 31 -4.97 2.97 0.94
CA SER A 31 -5.77 1.76 1.05
C SER A 31 -6.19 1.31 -0.35
N ILE A 32 -6.11 0.01 -0.59
CA ILE A 32 -6.53 -0.60 -1.85
C ILE A 32 -8.02 -0.92 -1.74
N VAL A 33 -8.85 -0.21 -2.50
CA VAL A 33 -10.29 -0.49 -2.60
C VAL A 33 -10.56 -1.54 -3.67
N ASP A 34 -9.84 -1.44 -4.79
CA ASP A 34 -9.89 -2.38 -5.91
C ASP A 34 -8.47 -2.54 -6.49
N PRO A 35 -7.94 -3.77 -6.61
CA PRO A 35 -6.61 -3.99 -7.18
C PRO A 35 -6.54 -3.82 -8.70
N GLY A 36 -7.69 -3.91 -9.40
CA GLY A 36 -7.70 -4.06 -10.86
C GLY A 36 -6.80 -5.22 -11.31
N ASP A 37 -5.97 -4.98 -12.32
CA ASP A 37 -5.01 -5.96 -12.85
C ASP A 37 -3.68 -6.01 -12.08
N SER A 38 -3.56 -5.30 -10.95
CA SER A 38 -2.31 -5.21 -10.20
C SER A 38 -2.10 -6.43 -9.29
N ASP A 39 -0.87 -6.94 -9.23
CA ASP A 39 -0.47 -8.00 -8.29
C ASP A 39 -0.29 -7.52 -6.83
N ILE A 40 -0.69 -6.29 -6.51
CA ILE A 40 -0.40 -5.61 -5.24
C ILE A 40 -0.92 -6.35 -4.00
N ILE A 41 -2.02 -7.10 -4.12
CA ILE A 41 -2.59 -7.90 -3.03
C ILE A 41 -1.77 -9.18 -2.78
N LYS A 42 -1.10 -9.72 -3.81
CA LYS A 42 -0.30 -10.96 -3.68
C LYS A 42 0.97 -10.75 -2.83
N ALA A 43 1.42 -9.50 -2.71
CA ALA A 43 2.60 -9.14 -1.91
C ALA A 43 2.30 -9.06 -0.40
N LEU A 44 1.02 -9.13 0.01
CA LEU A 44 0.69 -9.21 1.42
C LEU A 44 1.03 -10.61 1.93
N PRO A 45 1.83 -10.75 3.01
CA PRO A 45 1.87 -12.01 3.74
C PRO A 45 0.45 -12.22 4.30
N SER A 46 -0.33 -13.07 3.64
CA SER A 46 -1.45 -13.72 4.29
C SER A 46 -0.87 -14.42 5.51
N ASP A 47 -1.31 -14.02 6.71
CA ASP A 47 -1.04 -14.77 7.94
C ASP A 47 -1.14 -16.28 7.66
N GLN A 48 -0.14 -17.02 8.17
CA GLN A 48 -0.26 -18.45 8.40
C GLN A 48 -1.55 -18.77 9.18
#